data_AF-A0A9P7BJW9-F1
#
_entry.id   AF-A0A9P7BJW9-F1
#
_cell.length_a   1.000
_cell.length_b   1.000
_cell.length_c   1.000
_cell.angle_alpha   90.00
_cell.angle_beta   90.00
_cell.angle_gamma   90.00
#
_symmetry.space_group_name_H-M   'P 1'
#
loop_
_entity.id
_entity.type
_entity.pdbx_description
1 polymer ?
#
loop_
_entity_poly.entity_id
_entity_poly.type
_entity_poly.pdbx_seq_one_letter_code
_entity_poly.pdbx_strand_id
1 'polypeptide(L)'
;MRSTQPSKPKATTRTRKAPSKRQLQVAARTFAPPPANNGFQYLYLPCRFRESITNVRKKVGMLGLENWRILDVYHPTTRVVALLVHNEYASTATNKLDTAGIKLINDFDPRDPINLRDIKYQDLSECEKQQKMVQIHTSHLLTAMDRMRPTVRSAVARDFIAKQWITTQAFADHIKATTSTPSQATPVDTDMDEAPQPVPAGNGEPDIEQL
;
A
#
# COMPACT_ATOMS: atom_id res chain seq x y z
N MET A 1 58.40 19.38 38.10
CA MET A 1 57.71 20.06 36.99
C MET A 1 57.32 19.01 35.96
N ARG A 2 56.04 18.66 35.82
CA ARG A 2 55.57 17.62 34.89
C ARG A 2 55.12 18.30 33.60
N SER A 3 55.85 18.08 32.51
CA SER A 3 55.55 18.66 31.20
C SER A 3 54.32 17.97 30.59
N THR A 4 53.24 18.72 30.41
CA THR A 4 52.03 18.28 29.69
C THR A 4 52.26 18.48 28.20
N GLN A 5 52.41 17.38 27.44
CA GLN A 5 52.33 17.47 25.98
C GLN A 5 50.86 17.55 25.53
N PRO A 6 50.53 18.38 24.52
CA PRO A 6 49.19 18.45 23.98
C PRO A 6 48.90 17.23 23.09
N SER A 7 47.77 16.58 23.34
CA SER A 7 47.27 15.47 22.53
C SER A 7 46.75 16.00 21.18
N LYS A 8 47.27 15.45 20.08
CA LYS A 8 46.77 15.72 18.73
C LYS A 8 45.38 15.08 18.54
N PRO A 9 44.41 15.77 17.91
CA PRO A 9 43.11 15.18 17.62
C PRO A 9 43.24 14.09 16.56
N LYS A 10 42.70 12.91 16.86
CA LYS A 10 42.68 11.74 15.98
C LYS A 10 41.63 11.96 14.88
N ALA A 11 42.06 12.38 13.70
CA ALA A 11 41.19 12.48 12.53
C ALA A 11 40.81 11.07 12.04
N THR A 12 39.57 10.65 12.30
CA THR A 12 39.04 9.38 11.78
C THR A 12 38.61 9.59 10.32
N THR A 13 39.46 9.22 9.37
CA THR A 13 39.15 9.23 7.94
C THR A 13 38.10 8.14 7.65
N ARG A 14 36.82 8.50 7.52
CA ARG A 14 35.78 7.60 7.00
C ARG A 14 36.11 7.28 5.55
N THR A 15 36.64 6.08 5.28
CA THR A 15 36.81 5.58 3.92
C THR A 15 35.44 5.43 3.26
N ARG A 16 35.16 6.26 2.24
CA ARG A 16 33.93 6.14 1.45
C ARG A 16 34.04 4.86 0.61
N LYS A 17 33.16 3.88 0.86
CA LYS A 17 33.07 2.67 0.02
C LYS A 17 32.71 3.07 -1.42
N ALA A 18 33.38 2.45 -2.39
CA ALA A 18 33.05 2.65 -3.80
C ALA A 18 31.59 2.26 -4.07
N PRO A 19 30.87 3.01 -4.94
CA PRO A 19 29.49 2.70 -5.25
C PRO A 19 29.36 1.34 -5.94
N SER A 20 28.35 0.56 -5.58
CA SER A 20 28.09 -0.74 -6.21
C SER A 20 27.68 -0.56 -7.68
N LYS A 21 27.87 -1.61 -8.52
CA LYS A 21 27.39 -1.61 -9.92
C LYS A 21 25.92 -1.17 -10.03
N ARG A 22 25.10 -1.58 -9.07
CA ARG A 22 23.68 -1.21 -8.99
C ARG A 22 23.48 0.27 -8.69
N GLN A 23 24.25 0.85 -7.76
CA GLN A 23 24.18 2.28 -7.46
C GLN A 23 24.62 3.12 -8.64
N LEU A 24 25.67 2.70 -9.35
CA LEU A 24 26.12 3.35 -10.58
C LEU A 24 25.04 3.29 -11.67
N GLN A 25 24.39 2.15 -11.86
CA GLN A 25 23.31 2.03 -12.83
C GLN A 25 22.10 2.90 -12.47
N VAL A 26 21.75 3.03 -11.18
CA VAL A 26 20.69 3.95 -10.72
C VAL A 26 21.08 5.40 -10.98
N ALA A 27 22.32 5.79 -10.69
CA ALA A 27 22.80 7.15 -10.96
C ALA A 27 22.81 7.47 -12.46
N ALA A 28 23.24 6.52 -13.30
CA ALA A 28 23.22 6.67 -14.75
C ALA A 28 21.78 6.86 -15.30
N ARG A 29 20.80 6.15 -14.74
CA ARG A 29 19.38 6.29 -15.13
C ARG A 29 18.84 7.70 -14.88
N THR A 30 19.29 8.40 -13.84
CA THR A 30 18.86 9.77 -13.56
C THR A 30 19.16 10.72 -14.72
N PHE A 31 20.23 10.46 -15.47
CA PHE A 31 20.67 11.30 -16.59
C PHE A 31 20.35 10.70 -17.97
N ALA A 32 19.77 9.50 -18.01
CA ALA A 32 19.36 8.88 -19.26
C ALA A 32 18.02 9.49 -19.74
N PRO A 33 17.81 9.64 -21.05
CA PRO A 33 16.50 9.99 -21.58
C PRO A 33 15.43 9.03 -21.07
N PRO A 34 14.25 9.51 -20.66
CA PRO A 34 13.17 8.64 -20.21
C PRO A 34 12.81 7.66 -21.33
N PRO A 35 12.63 6.36 -21.03
CA PRO A 35 12.27 5.39 -22.06
C PRO A 35 10.89 5.73 -22.63
N ALA A 36 10.68 5.38 -23.91
CA ALA A 36 9.42 5.64 -24.60
C ALA A 36 8.19 5.02 -23.88
N ASN A 37 8.39 3.92 -23.14
CA ASN A 37 7.35 3.17 -22.44
C ASN A 37 7.32 3.46 -20.92
N ASN A 38 7.20 4.74 -20.53
CA ASN A 38 6.98 5.17 -19.15
C ASN A 38 5.54 4.90 -18.68
N GLY A 39 5.18 3.62 -18.60
CA GLY A 39 3.88 3.17 -18.12
C GLY A 39 4.00 2.23 -16.93
N PHE A 40 2.85 1.78 -16.48
CA PHE A 40 2.73 0.77 -15.44
C PHE A 40 2.02 -0.45 -16.01
N GLN A 41 2.22 -1.63 -15.44
CA GLN A 41 1.47 -2.80 -15.84
C GLN A 41 1.19 -3.70 -14.65
N TYR A 42 0.05 -4.39 -14.72
CA TYR A 42 -0.24 -5.48 -13.80
C TYR A 42 0.38 -6.76 -14.33
N LEU A 43 1.17 -7.41 -13.50
CA LEU A 43 1.59 -8.79 -13.72
C LEU A 43 0.58 -9.70 -13.03
N TYR A 44 -0.02 -10.62 -13.79
CA TYR A 44 -0.97 -11.59 -13.25
C TYR A 44 -0.27 -12.91 -12.98
N LEU A 45 -0.32 -13.36 -11.73
CA LEU A 45 0.30 -14.58 -11.26
C LEU A 45 -0.80 -15.57 -10.86
N PRO A 46 -0.64 -16.87 -11.20
CA PRO A 46 -1.51 -17.90 -10.67
C PRO A 46 -1.29 -18.02 -9.15
N CYS A 47 -2.38 -18.14 -8.41
CA CYS A 47 -2.37 -18.37 -6.98
C CYS A 47 -3.29 -19.54 -6.63
N ARG A 48 -2.87 -20.38 -5.67
CA ARG A 48 -3.65 -21.54 -5.25
C ARG A 48 -4.89 -21.14 -4.45
N PHE A 49 -4.74 -20.16 -3.57
CA PHE A 49 -5.80 -19.64 -2.71
C PHE A 49 -5.58 -18.16 -2.45
N ARG A 50 -6.63 -17.45 -2.07
CA ARG A 50 -6.54 -16.04 -1.72
C ARG A 50 -5.77 -15.87 -0.41
N GLU A 51 -4.76 -15.02 -0.44
CA GLU A 51 -3.95 -14.70 0.74
C GLU A 51 -4.10 -13.24 1.14
N SER A 52 -3.77 -12.92 2.39
CA SER A 52 -3.68 -11.53 2.81
C SER A 52 -2.62 -10.81 2.00
N ILE A 53 -2.87 -9.53 1.67
CA ILE A 53 -1.92 -8.71 0.89
C ILE A 53 -0.53 -8.69 1.56
N THR A 54 -0.50 -8.68 2.89
CA THR A 54 0.74 -8.75 3.68
C THR A 54 1.52 -10.04 3.41
N ASN A 55 0.85 -11.20 3.37
CA ASN A 55 1.50 -12.47 3.10
C ASN A 55 1.97 -12.57 1.64
N VAL A 56 1.17 -12.08 0.69
CA VAL A 56 1.59 -11.98 -0.71
C VAL A 56 2.88 -11.16 -0.82
N ARG A 57 2.95 -9.97 -0.20
CA ARG A 57 4.16 -9.14 -0.21
C ARG A 57 5.37 -9.82 0.44
N LYS A 58 5.17 -10.60 1.51
CA LYS A 58 6.25 -11.40 2.11
C LYS A 58 6.78 -12.45 1.13
N LYS A 59 5.89 -13.24 0.52
CA LYS A 59 6.25 -14.29 -0.44
C LYS A 59 6.91 -13.74 -1.69
N VAL A 60 6.39 -12.64 -2.22
CA VAL A 60 6.99 -11.95 -3.37
C VAL A 60 8.41 -11.44 -3.03
N GLY A 61 8.62 -10.95 -1.80
CA GLY A 61 9.96 -10.64 -1.29
C GLY A 61 10.89 -11.87 -1.21
N MET A 62 10.36 -13.02 -0.77
CA MET A 62 11.12 -14.29 -0.73
C MET A 62 11.51 -14.79 -2.13
N LEU A 63 10.69 -14.51 -3.15
CA LEU A 63 11.00 -14.77 -4.56
C LEU A 63 12.04 -13.78 -5.13
N GLY A 64 12.57 -12.88 -4.31
CA GLY A 64 13.60 -11.93 -4.68
C GLY A 64 13.06 -10.69 -5.41
N LEU A 65 11.75 -10.48 -5.47
CA LEU A 65 11.17 -9.24 -5.99
C LEU A 65 11.28 -8.13 -4.94
N GLU A 66 11.40 -6.90 -5.44
CA GLU A 66 11.64 -5.74 -4.60
C GLU A 66 10.31 -5.11 -4.19
N ASN A 67 9.93 -5.27 -2.92
CA ASN A 67 8.64 -4.80 -2.41
C ASN A 67 8.36 -3.31 -2.65
N TRP A 68 9.40 -2.47 -2.65
CA TRP A 68 9.27 -1.03 -2.91
C TRP A 68 9.00 -0.70 -4.39
N ARG A 69 9.28 -1.62 -5.31
CA ARG A 69 8.95 -1.49 -6.75
C ARG A 69 7.54 -1.97 -7.09
N ILE A 70 6.89 -2.66 -6.15
CA ILE A 70 5.52 -3.16 -6.30
C ILE A 70 4.58 -2.12 -5.70
N LEU A 71 3.93 -1.38 -6.59
CA LEU A 71 3.08 -0.24 -6.24
C LEU A 71 1.78 -0.70 -5.58
N ASP A 72 1.20 -1.78 -6.09
CA ASP A 72 -0.06 -2.32 -5.60
C ASP A 72 -0.10 -3.84 -5.74
N VAL A 73 -0.91 -4.47 -4.88
CA VAL A 73 -1.13 -5.92 -4.85
C VAL A 73 -2.63 -6.16 -4.69
N TYR A 74 -3.21 -6.86 -5.65
CA TYR A 74 -4.64 -7.08 -5.75
C TYR A 74 -4.97 -8.53 -6.12
N HIS A 75 -6.20 -8.95 -5.82
CA HIS A 75 -6.74 -10.24 -6.21
C HIS A 75 -7.97 -10.00 -7.09
N PRO A 76 -7.83 -9.97 -8.43
CA PRO A 76 -8.98 -9.83 -9.33
C PRO A 76 -9.92 -11.04 -9.25
N THR A 77 -9.37 -12.22 -8.95
CA THR A 77 -10.13 -13.47 -8.83
C THR A 77 -9.53 -14.31 -7.70
N THR A 78 -10.23 -15.37 -7.28
CA THR A 78 -9.79 -16.26 -6.18
C THR A 78 -8.45 -16.97 -6.42
N ARG A 79 -8.08 -17.17 -7.70
CA ARG A 79 -6.86 -17.90 -8.11
C ARG A 79 -5.84 -17.03 -8.86
N VAL A 80 -5.99 -15.72 -8.84
CA VAL A 80 -5.10 -14.80 -9.54
C VAL A 80 -4.68 -13.68 -8.60
N VAL A 81 -3.39 -13.37 -8.60
CA VAL A 81 -2.81 -12.21 -7.92
C VAL A 81 -2.30 -11.26 -8.99
N ALA A 82 -2.65 -9.99 -8.87
CA ALA A 82 -2.16 -8.91 -9.72
C ALA A 82 -1.14 -8.07 -8.95
N LEU A 83 0.05 -7.87 -9.54
CA LEU A 83 1.10 -7.00 -9.00
C LEU A 83 1.31 -5.82 -9.93
N LEU A 84 1.10 -4.60 -9.43
CA LEU A 84 1.36 -3.38 -10.20
C LEU A 84 2.83 -3.01 -10.14
N VAL A 85 3.48 -2.94 -11.29
CA VAL A 85 4.90 -2.58 -11.43
C VAL A 85 5.11 -1.55 -12.52
N HIS A 86 6.22 -0.81 -12.45
CA HIS A 86 6.68 0.03 -13.54
C HIS A 86 7.18 -0.83 -14.71
N ASN A 87 6.96 -0.40 -15.95
CA ASN A 87 7.37 -1.15 -17.15
C ASN A 87 8.87 -1.48 -17.18
N GLU A 88 9.74 -0.56 -16.73
CA GLU A 88 11.19 -0.85 -16.62
C GLU A 88 11.51 -2.01 -15.68
N TYR A 89 10.67 -2.25 -14.68
CA TYR A 89 10.87 -3.34 -13.72
C TYR A 89 10.17 -4.63 -14.14
N ALA A 90 9.17 -4.55 -15.00
CA ALA A 90 8.39 -5.70 -15.44
C ALA A 90 9.27 -6.83 -15.98
N SER A 91 10.20 -6.54 -16.89
CA SER A 91 11.11 -7.56 -17.44
C SER A 91 11.96 -8.23 -16.36
N THR A 92 12.47 -7.46 -15.40
CA THR A 92 13.25 -7.98 -14.27
C THR A 92 12.39 -8.84 -13.34
N ALA A 93 11.15 -8.42 -13.09
CA ALA A 93 10.20 -9.17 -12.26
C ALA A 93 9.80 -10.48 -12.94
N THR A 94 9.46 -10.46 -14.22
CA THR A 94 9.14 -11.64 -15.02
C THR A 94 10.29 -12.64 -15.01
N ASN A 95 11.53 -12.21 -15.24
CA ASN A 95 12.69 -13.11 -15.22
C ASN A 95 12.90 -13.78 -13.85
N LYS A 96 12.65 -13.05 -12.74
CA LYS A 96 12.74 -13.61 -11.39
C LYS A 96 11.63 -14.62 -11.11
N LEU A 97 10.42 -14.34 -11.57
CA LEU A 97 9.28 -15.26 -11.45
C LEU A 97 9.49 -16.53 -12.28
N ASP A 98 10.00 -16.39 -13.51
CA ASP A 98 10.31 -17.51 -14.39
C ASP A 98 11.45 -18.37 -13.82
N THR A 99 12.48 -17.74 -13.23
CA THR A 99 13.55 -18.45 -12.50
C THR A 99 12.99 -19.27 -11.33
N ALA A 100 11.90 -18.83 -10.71
CA ALA A 100 11.20 -19.54 -9.65
C ALA A 100 10.18 -20.58 -10.17
N GLY A 101 10.06 -20.76 -11.49
CA GLY A 101 9.11 -21.67 -12.14
C GLY A 101 7.68 -21.16 -12.22
N ILE A 102 7.46 -19.85 -11.99
CA ILE A 102 6.13 -19.24 -11.99
C ILE A 102 5.87 -18.61 -13.37
N LYS A 103 4.92 -19.20 -14.12
CA LYS A 103 4.46 -18.65 -15.40
C LYS A 103 3.42 -17.56 -15.16
N LEU A 104 3.63 -16.40 -15.78
CA LEU A 104 2.68 -15.30 -15.75
C LEU A 104 1.49 -15.60 -16.68
N ILE A 105 0.33 -15.04 -16.34
CA ILE A 105 -0.87 -15.07 -17.16
C ILE A 105 -0.88 -13.79 -18.00
N ASN A 106 -0.65 -13.92 -19.31
CA ASN A 106 -0.54 -12.76 -20.20
C ASN A 106 -1.91 -12.25 -20.68
N ASP A 107 -2.87 -13.15 -20.88
CA ASP A 107 -4.18 -12.84 -21.50
C ASP A 107 -5.30 -12.66 -20.48
N PHE A 108 -4.96 -12.22 -19.25
CA PHE A 108 -5.96 -12.02 -18.21
C PHE A 108 -6.61 -10.64 -18.32
N ASP A 109 -7.89 -10.60 -18.66
CA ASP A 109 -8.69 -9.38 -18.58
C ASP A 109 -9.40 -9.28 -17.23
N PRO A 110 -9.05 -8.32 -16.34
CA PRO A 110 -9.70 -8.15 -15.05
C PRO A 110 -11.16 -7.68 -15.15
N ARG A 111 -11.63 -7.25 -16.32
CA ARG A 111 -13.00 -6.76 -16.55
C ARG A 111 -13.94 -7.82 -17.09
N ASP A 112 -13.43 -8.96 -17.54
CA ASP A 112 -14.20 -10.06 -18.12
C ASP A 112 -15.29 -10.57 -17.15
N PRO A 113 -16.53 -10.83 -17.63
CA PRO A 113 -17.62 -11.24 -16.74
C PRO A 113 -17.39 -12.64 -16.11
N ILE A 114 -16.55 -13.49 -16.72
CA ILE A 114 -16.19 -14.84 -16.25
C ILE A 114 -15.47 -14.80 -14.90
N ASN A 115 -14.85 -13.66 -14.57
CA ASN A 115 -14.15 -13.48 -13.30
C ASN A 115 -15.11 -13.26 -12.12
N LEU A 116 -16.37 -12.87 -12.38
CA LEU A 116 -17.39 -12.69 -11.33
C LEU A 116 -18.02 -14.03 -10.95
N ARG A 117 -17.34 -14.77 -10.07
CA ARG A 117 -17.76 -16.13 -9.65
C ARG A 117 -18.53 -16.20 -8.33
N ASP A 118 -19.04 -15.07 -7.85
CA ASP A 118 -19.80 -15.04 -6.60
C ASP A 118 -21.20 -15.61 -6.80
N ILE A 119 -21.65 -16.45 -5.87
CA ILE A 119 -23.00 -17.06 -5.88
C ILE A 119 -24.07 -15.96 -5.93
N LYS A 120 -23.81 -14.83 -5.27
CA LYS A 120 -24.71 -13.67 -5.24
C LYS A 120 -25.02 -13.08 -6.63
N TYR A 121 -24.16 -13.32 -7.61
CA TYR A 121 -24.24 -12.71 -8.94
C TYR A 121 -24.49 -13.73 -10.04
N GLN A 122 -24.81 -14.99 -9.71
CA GLN A 122 -25.00 -16.04 -10.71
C GLN A 122 -26.20 -15.76 -11.62
N ASP A 123 -27.28 -15.21 -11.07
CA ASP A 123 -28.53 -14.95 -11.79
C ASP A 123 -28.49 -13.70 -12.68
N LEU A 124 -27.45 -12.87 -12.57
CA LEU A 124 -27.30 -11.67 -13.39
C LEU A 124 -26.98 -12.02 -14.85
N SER A 125 -27.46 -11.19 -15.77
CA SER A 125 -27.10 -11.28 -17.18
C SER A 125 -25.60 -11.03 -17.39
N GLU A 126 -25.04 -11.52 -18.51
CA GLU A 126 -23.63 -11.29 -18.83
C GLU A 126 -23.28 -9.80 -18.93
N CYS A 127 -24.21 -8.98 -19.43
CA CYS A 127 -24.06 -7.52 -19.52
C CYS A 127 -23.95 -6.87 -18.13
N GLU A 128 -24.82 -7.26 -17.20
CA GLU A 128 -24.78 -6.73 -15.83
C GLU A 128 -23.54 -7.21 -15.07
N LYS A 129 -23.13 -8.47 -15.27
CA LYS A 129 -21.88 -9.01 -14.73
C LYS A 129 -20.68 -8.21 -15.22
N GLN A 130 -20.63 -7.89 -16.51
CA GLN A 130 -19.59 -7.05 -17.10
C GLN A 130 -19.55 -5.67 -16.46
N GLN A 131 -20.70 -5.00 -16.36
CA GLN A 131 -20.79 -3.67 -15.76
C GLN A 131 -20.33 -3.69 -14.29
N LYS A 132 -20.69 -4.73 -13.54
CA LYS A 132 -20.23 -4.90 -12.16
C LYS A 132 -18.74 -5.16 -12.05
N MET A 133 -18.17 -5.97 -12.93
CA MET A 133 -16.72 -6.18 -12.98
C MET A 133 -15.96 -4.91 -13.28
N VAL A 134 -16.44 -4.11 -14.26
CA VAL A 134 -15.87 -2.79 -14.56
C VAL A 134 -15.95 -1.88 -13.33
N GLN A 135 -17.09 -1.87 -12.62
CA GLN A 135 -17.27 -1.07 -11.41
C GLN A 135 -16.31 -1.49 -10.29
N ILE A 136 -16.20 -2.79 -10.01
CA ILE A 136 -15.32 -3.36 -8.99
C ILE A 136 -13.86 -3.04 -9.31
N HIS A 137 -13.46 -3.25 -10.56
CA HIS A 137 -12.10 -2.95 -11.02
C HIS A 137 -11.78 -1.47 -10.86
N THR A 138 -12.66 -0.59 -11.35
CA THR A 138 -12.47 0.88 -11.25
C THR A 138 -12.37 1.33 -9.79
N SER A 139 -13.28 0.87 -8.92
CA SER A 139 -13.25 1.17 -7.49
C SER A 139 -11.94 0.73 -6.84
N HIS A 140 -11.46 -0.47 -7.19
CA HIS A 140 -10.19 -0.97 -6.68
C HIS A 140 -9.01 -0.09 -7.12
N LEU A 141 -8.93 0.29 -8.40
CA LEU A 141 -7.84 1.14 -8.89
C LEU A 141 -7.80 2.50 -8.18
N LEU A 142 -8.97 3.09 -7.92
CA LEU A 142 -9.10 4.34 -7.15
C LEU A 142 -8.54 4.17 -5.72
N THR A 143 -8.98 3.13 -5.01
CA THR A 143 -8.48 2.83 -3.66
C THR A 143 -6.99 2.47 -3.64
N ALA A 144 -6.48 1.79 -4.67
CA ALA A 144 -5.06 1.48 -4.81
C ALA A 144 -4.23 2.76 -4.92
N MET A 145 -4.72 3.75 -5.69
CA MET A 145 -4.05 5.04 -5.86
C MET A 145 -3.95 5.85 -4.56
N ASP A 146 -4.93 5.77 -3.65
CA ASP A 146 -4.86 6.46 -2.35
C ASP A 146 -3.68 6.02 -1.50
N ARG A 147 -3.35 4.72 -1.58
CA ARG A 147 -2.24 4.12 -0.83
C ARG A 147 -0.88 4.49 -1.42
N MET A 148 -0.84 4.93 -2.67
CA MET A 148 0.39 5.34 -3.35
C MET A 148 0.81 6.74 -2.93
N ARG A 149 2.12 7.00 -2.99
CA ARG A 149 2.69 8.33 -2.76
C ARG A 149 2.16 9.32 -3.82
N PRO A 150 1.92 10.59 -3.46
CA PRO A 150 1.36 11.58 -4.39
C PRO A 150 2.14 11.71 -5.71
N THR A 151 3.47 11.66 -5.66
CA THR A 151 4.33 11.75 -6.85
C THR A 151 4.12 10.60 -7.83
N VAL A 152 3.89 9.38 -7.33
CA VAL A 152 3.65 8.18 -8.15
C VAL A 152 2.20 8.14 -8.60
N ARG A 153 1.27 8.54 -7.72
CA ARG A 153 -0.17 8.56 -7.97
C ARG A 153 -0.52 9.29 -9.27
N SER A 154 0.02 10.49 -9.48
CA SER A 154 -0.27 11.28 -10.69
C SER A 154 0.29 10.67 -11.97
N ALA A 155 1.37 9.88 -11.89
CA ALA A 155 1.89 9.14 -13.04
C ALA A 155 1.01 7.93 -13.37
N VAL A 156 0.64 7.15 -12.35
CA VAL A 156 -0.24 5.98 -12.49
C VAL A 156 -1.63 6.38 -12.98
N ALA A 157 -2.20 7.46 -12.45
CA ALA A 157 -3.50 7.97 -12.88
C ALA A 157 -3.52 8.34 -14.36
N ARG A 158 -2.49 9.04 -14.85
CA ARG A 158 -2.36 9.39 -16.28
C ARG A 158 -2.30 8.15 -17.17
N ASP A 159 -1.52 7.14 -16.78
CA ASP A 159 -1.42 5.87 -17.50
C ASP A 159 -2.75 5.10 -17.51
N PHE A 160 -3.47 5.07 -16.38
CA PHE A 160 -4.79 4.42 -16.29
C PHE A 160 -5.87 5.14 -17.10
N ILE A 161 -5.83 6.47 -17.15
CA ILE A 161 -6.73 7.26 -18.01
C ILE A 161 -6.42 6.97 -19.49
N ALA A 162 -5.14 6.93 -19.88
CA ALA A 162 -4.75 6.60 -21.24
C ALA A 162 -5.24 5.21 -21.68
N LYS A 163 -5.25 4.24 -20.75
CA LYS A 163 -5.77 2.88 -20.97
C LYS A 163 -7.29 2.75 -20.88
N GLN A 164 -8.02 3.85 -20.64
CA GLN A 164 -9.47 3.84 -20.41
C GLN A 164 -9.85 2.90 -19.24
N TRP A 165 -8.96 2.79 -18.26
CA TRP A 165 -9.22 2.04 -17.03
C TRP A 165 -10.08 2.84 -16.06
N ILE A 166 -9.88 4.16 -16.05
CA ILE A 166 -10.60 5.13 -15.23
C ILE A 166 -10.86 6.37 -16.10
N THR A 167 -12.00 7.03 -15.93
CA THR A 167 -12.28 8.33 -16.54
C THR A 167 -11.65 9.48 -15.74
N THR A 168 -11.24 10.55 -16.43
CA THR A 168 -10.69 11.76 -15.79
C THR A 168 -11.64 12.32 -14.72
N GLN A 169 -12.94 12.30 -14.98
CA GLN A 169 -13.97 12.75 -14.05
C GLN A 169 -14.03 11.87 -12.79
N ALA A 170 -14.05 10.55 -12.96
CA ALA A 170 -14.07 9.61 -11.84
C ALA A 170 -12.84 9.78 -10.92
N PHE A 171 -11.67 10.04 -11.50
CA PHE A 171 -10.47 10.35 -10.71
C PHE A 171 -10.58 11.69 -9.99
N ALA A 172 -11.05 12.75 -10.65
CA ALA A 172 -11.21 14.07 -10.05
C ALA A 172 -12.21 14.06 -8.88
N ASP A 173 -13.35 13.39 -9.06
CA ASP A 173 -14.37 13.25 -8.02
C ASP A 173 -13.86 12.44 -6.84
N HIS A 174 -13.07 11.39 -7.10
CA HIS A 174 -12.43 10.59 -6.07
C HIS A 174 -11.44 11.41 -5.22
N ILE A 175 -10.57 12.21 -5.88
CA ILE A 175 -9.61 13.07 -5.17
C ILE A 175 -10.35 14.09 -4.28
N LYS A 176 -11.40 14.73 -4.80
CA LYS A 176 -12.23 15.68 -4.03
C LYS A 176 -12.82 15.01 -2.78
N ALA A 177 -13.41 13.82 -2.93
CA ALA A 177 -14.01 13.06 -1.83
C ALA A 177 -12.99 12.70 -0.72
N THR A 178 -11.78 12.29 -1.10
CA THR A 178 -10.71 12.02 -0.11
C THR A 178 -10.23 13.29 0.61
N THR A 179 -10.27 14.47 -0.02
CA THR A 179 -9.86 15.73 0.62
C THR A 179 -10.94 16.35 1.51
N SER A 180 -12.22 16.00 1.29
CA SER A 180 -13.35 16.57 2.00
C SER A 180 -13.77 15.80 3.25
N THR A 181 -13.03 14.77 3.67
CA THR A 181 -13.30 14.09 4.96
C THR A 181 -12.72 14.96 6.08
N PRO A 182 -13.53 15.61 6.93
CA PRO A 182 -13.00 16.36 8.07
C PRO A 182 -12.46 15.34 9.08
N SER A 183 -11.22 15.55 9.49
CA SER A 183 -10.65 14.93 10.69
C SER A 183 -11.65 15.14 11.84
N GLN A 184 -12.22 14.05 12.38
CA GLN A 184 -12.96 14.14 13.63
C GLN A 184 -12.00 14.70 14.68
N ALA A 185 -12.20 15.97 15.01
CA ALA A 185 -11.63 16.57 16.20
C ALA A 185 -12.24 15.84 17.39
N THR A 186 -11.42 15.11 18.13
CA THR A 186 -11.74 14.68 19.49
C THR A 186 -12.03 15.94 20.31
N PRO A 187 -13.21 16.10 20.94
CA PRO A 187 -13.37 17.11 21.97
C PRO A 187 -12.45 16.72 23.12
N VAL A 188 -11.56 17.65 23.48
CA VAL A 188 -10.71 17.55 24.67
C VAL A 188 -11.64 17.79 25.84
N ASP A 189 -12.08 16.71 26.49
CA ASP A 189 -12.86 16.84 27.72
C ASP A 189 -11.91 17.20 28.86
N THR A 190 -12.25 18.31 29.50
CA THR A 190 -11.53 18.91 30.62
C THR A 190 -12.22 18.41 31.86
N ASP A 191 -11.60 17.53 32.65
CA ASP A 191 -11.89 17.46 34.08
C ASP A 191 -10.73 16.76 34.81
N MET A 192 -10.00 17.57 35.56
CA MET A 192 -8.97 17.17 36.51
C MET A 192 -9.32 17.89 37.81
N ASP A 193 -9.23 17.15 38.92
CA ASP A 193 -9.41 17.50 40.33
C ASP A 193 -10.81 17.37 40.95
N GLU A 194 -11.10 16.17 41.49
CA GLU A 194 -11.78 16.09 42.79
C GLU A 194 -11.09 15.02 43.67
N ALA A 195 -10.41 15.50 44.72
CA ALA A 195 -9.66 14.69 45.67
C ALA A 195 -10.59 14.00 46.69
N PRO A 196 -10.27 12.78 47.17
CA PRO A 196 -11.08 12.10 48.18
C PRO A 196 -10.88 12.73 49.56
N GLN A 197 -11.95 13.25 50.18
CA GLN A 197 -11.93 13.65 51.58
C GLN A 197 -12.08 12.43 52.52
N PRO A 198 -11.33 12.38 53.64
CA PRO A 198 -11.44 11.32 54.64
C PRO A 198 -12.57 11.61 55.64
N VAL A 199 -13.42 10.61 55.89
CA VAL A 199 -14.42 10.61 56.98
C VAL A 199 -13.77 10.23 58.32
N PRO A 200 -13.95 11.01 59.40
CA PRO A 200 -13.62 10.57 60.75
C PRO A 200 -14.85 9.99 61.48
N ALA A 201 -14.54 9.13 62.44
CA ALA A 201 -15.40 8.17 63.11
C ALA A 201 -16.39 8.75 64.14
N GLY A 202 -17.51 8.03 64.29
CA GLY A 202 -17.99 7.51 65.58
C GLY A 202 -18.75 8.45 66.52
N ASN A 203 -20.05 8.19 66.69
CA ASN A 203 -20.61 7.63 67.94
C ASN A 203 -22.14 7.66 67.93
N GLY A 204 -22.77 6.55 68.38
CA GLY A 204 -24.09 6.58 69.01
C GLY A 204 -25.17 5.67 68.42
N GLU A 205 -25.11 4.37 68.72
CA GLU A 205 -26.30 3.57 69.08
C GLU A 205 -26.74 3.95 70.52
N PRO A 206 -27.95 3.61 71.04
CA PRO A 206 -28.74 2.42 70.70
C PRO A 206 -30.29 2.57 70.70
N ASP A 207 -30.94 1.53 70.18
CA ASP A 207 -32.14 0.85 70.68
C ASP A 207 -33.49 1.54 71.04
N ILE A 208 -34.54 0.94 70.44
CA ILE A 208 -35.81 0.47 71.03
C ILE A 208 -37.07 1.36 70.96
N GLU A 209 -38.09 0.74 70.33
CA GLU A 209 -39.55 0.72 70.53
C GLU A 209 -40.36 1.97 70.94
N GLN A 210 -41.40 2.18 70.13
CA GLN A 210 -42.68 2.89 70.34
C GLN A 210 -42.97 3.49 71.74
N LEU A 211 -42.91 4.83 71.84
CA LEU A 211 -44.00 5.75 72.22
C LEU A 211 -43.53 7.21 72.19
#